data_AF-A0A8J4I9C8-F1
#
_entry.id   AF-A0A8J4I9C8-F1
#
_cell.length_a   1.000
_cell.length_b   1.000
_cell.length_c   1.000
_cell.angle_alpha   90.00
_cell.angle_beta   90.00
_cell.angle_gamma   90.00
#
_symmetry.space_group_name_H-M   'P 1'
#
loop_
_entity.id
_entity.type
_entity.pdbx_description
1 polymer ?
#
loop_
_entity_poly.entity_id
_entity_poly.type
_entity_poly.pdbx_seq_one_letter_code
_entity_poly.pdbx_strand_id
1 'polypeptide(L)'
;LKNGEVRDQETERGSIVPNSDGTYYAWASIEARPEDKDKYRCRVEHASMLEPGLFAWEPESNLLTIVLAVVAAIVAVIIIIAGFAFWKYKLGKAPGPARQRGGGGRQGL
;
A
#
# COMPACT_ATOMS: atom_id res chain seq x y z
N LEU A 1 23.77 -9.53 14.13
CA LEU A 1 24.71 -9.87 13.04
C LEU A 1 24.56 -8.86 11.91
N LYS A 2 25.66 -8.46 11.26
CA LYS A 2 25.66 -7.72 9.99
C LYS A 2 26.43 -8.54 8.97
N ASN A 3 25.81 -8.94 7.87
CA ASN A 3 26.45 -9.83 6.86
C ASN A 3 27.04 -11.13 7.47
N GLY A 4 26.43 -11.66 8.55
CA GLY A 4 26.92 -12.84 9.26
C GLY A 4 27.97 -12.58 10.35
N GLU A 5 28.49 -11.36 10.46
CA GLU A 5 29.45 -10.98 11.51
C GLU A 5 28.76 -10.46 12.77
N VAL A 6 29.32 -10.78 13.93
CA VAL A 6 28.86 -10.28 15.24
C VAL A 6 29.28 -8.82 15.43
N ARG A 7 28.37 -7.99 15.98
CA ARG A 7 28.55 -6.53 16.13
C ARG A 7 28.32 -6.08 17.57
N ASP A 8 28.99 -6.76 18.51
CA ASP A 8 28.73 -6.58 19.94
C ASP A 8 29.10 -5.19 20.48
N GLN A 9 30.13 -4.54 19.93
CA GLN A 9 30.53 -3.19 20.37
C GLN A 9 29.50 -2.10 20.02
N GLU A 10 28.73 -2.31 18.95
CA GLU A 10 27.67 -1.40 18.47
C GLU A 10 26.29 -1.79 19.02
N THR A 11 26.19 -2.94 19.67
CA THR A 11 24.92 -3.49 20.16
C THR A 11 24.74 -3.14 21.64
N GLU A 12 23.73 -2.33 21.94
CA GLU A 12 23.27 -2.13 23.31
C GLU A 12 22.46 -3.35 23.76
N ARG A 13 22.64 -3.79 25.01
CA ARG A 13 21.91 -4.93 25.56
C ARG A 13 21.35 -4.58 26.93
N GLY A 14 20.09 -4.94 27.15
CA GLY A 14 19.47 -4.84 28.47
C GLY A 14 19.82 -6.03 29.36
N SER A 15 19.71 -5.81 30.67
CA SER A 15 19.71 -6.91 31.65
C SER A 15 18.53 -7.85 31.43
N ILE A 16 18.66 -9.07 31.91
CA ILE A 16 17.58 -10.06 31.93
C ILE A 16 16.62 -9.73 33.08
N VAL A 17 15.35 -9.51 32.78
CA VAL A 17 14.31 -9.11 33.74
C VAL A 17 13.24 -10.20 33.84
N PRO A 18 12.88 -10.67 35.05
CA PRO A 18 11.81 -11.65 35.20
C PRO A 18 10.43 -11.02 35.04
N ASN A 19 9.51 -11.74 34.40
CA ASN A 19 8.09 -11.41 34.29
C ASN A 19 7.27 -12.10 35.39
N SER A 20 6.05 -11.63 35.64
CA SER A 20 5.15 -12.20 36.66
C SER A 20 4.62 -13.59 36.33
N ASP A 21 4.67 -13.98 35.06
CA ASP A 21 4.25 -15.28 34.54
C ASP A 21 5.35 -16.35 34.60
N GLY A 22 6.52 -16.01 35.15
CA GLY A 22 7.67 -16.90 35.24
C GLY A 22 8.54 -16.95 33.98
N THR A 23 8.24 -16.12 32.97
CA THR A 23 9.12 -15.93 31.81
C THR A 23 10.17 -14.85 32.08
N TYR A 24 11.12 -14.68 31.15
CA TYR A 24 12.16 -13.67 31.23
C TYR A 24 12.14 -12.78 29.99
N TYR A 25 12.44 -11.50 30.20
CA TYR A 25 12.61 -10.50 29.16
C TYR A 25 14.08 -10.11 29.04
N ALA A 26 14.59 -10.07 27.82
CA ALA A 26 15.91 -9.58 27.48
C ALA A 26 15.84 -8.93 26.09
N TRP A 27 16.70 -7.95 25.83
CA TRP A 27 16.70 -7.24 24.55
C TRP A 27 18.11 -6.82 24.14
N ALA A 28 18.28 -6.66 22.84
CA ALA A 28 19.47 -6.12 22.21
C ALA A 28 19.03 -5.15 21.10
N SER A 29 19.67 -3.98 21.04
CA SER A 29 19.39 -2.93 20.05
C SER A 29 20.68 -2.51 19.36
N ILE A 30 20.58 -2.14 18.09
CA ILE A 30 21.69 -1.64 17.30
C ILE A 30 21.18 -0.54 16.37
N GLU A 31 21.95 0.54 16.24
CA GLU A 31 21.64 1.60 15.30
C GLU A 31 21.96 1.11 13.87
N ALA A 32 20.94 1.04 13.02
CA ALA A 32 21.06 0.56 11.65
C ALA A 32 20.63 1.63 10.65
N ARG A 33 21.51 1.92 9.68
CA ARG A 33 21.14 2.80 8.56
C ARG A 33 20.03 2.14 7.74
N PRO A 34 19.04 2.91 7.24
CA PRO A 34 17.94 2.36 6.43
C PRO A 34 18.40 1.50 5.24
N GLU A 35 19.50 1.90 4.59
CA GLU A 35 20.12 1.20 3.45
C GLU A 35 20.82 -0.12 3.78
N ASP A 36 21.04 -0.40 5.07
CA ASP A 36 21.71 -1.61 5.54
C ASP A 36 20.78 -2.53 6.33
N LYS A 37 19.50 -2.17 6.56
CA LYS A 37 18.56 -2.92 7.41
C LYS A 37 18.43 -4.39 6.99
N ASP A 38 18.45 -4.65 5.69
CA ASP A 38 18.36 -5.98 5.07
C ASP A 38 19.59 -6.87 5.36
N LYS A 39 20.73 -6.26 5.65
CA LYS A 39 21.99 -6.94 6.00
C LYS A 39 22.07 -7.36 7.46
N TYR A 40 21.16 -6.85 8.31
CA TYR A 40 21.12 -7.19 9.71
C TYR A 40 20.22 -8.39 9.99
N ARG A 41 20.71 -9.27 10.86
CA ARG A 41 19.96 -10.41 11.42
C ARG A 41 20.13 -10.43 12.93
N CYS A 42 19.03 -10.52 13.68
CA CYS A 42 19.05 -10.81 15.11
C CYS A 42 19.22 -12.31 15.32
N ARG A 43 20.21 -12.72 16.12
CA ARG A 43 20.47 -14.12 16.46
C ARG A 43 20.06 -14.35 17.91
N VAL A 44 19.11 -15.25 18.14
CA VAL A 44 18.60 -15.60 19.46
C VAL A 44 18.95 -17.05 19.75
N GLU A 45 19.66 -17.27 20.85
CA GLU A 45 19.99 -18.60 21.34
C GLU A 45 19.27 -18.84 22.65
N HIS A 46 18.55 -19.96 22.73
CA HIS A 46 17.82 -20.35 23.91
C HIS A 46 17.85 -21.87 24.05
N ALA A 47 17.97 -22.39 25.26
CA ALA A 47 18.12 -23.82 25.51
C ALA A 47 16.93 -24.67 25.02
N SER A 48 15.77 -24.05 24.84
CA SER A 48 14.58 -24.72 24.27
C SER A 48 14.63 -24.89 22.74
N MET A 49 15.61 -24.27 22.06
CA MET A 49 15.75 -24.33 20.60
C MET A 49 16.97 -25.19 20.23
N LEU A 50 16.77 -26.13 19.31
CA LEU A 50 17.86 -26.96 18.76
C LEU A 50 18.85 -26.14 17.93
N GLU A 51 18.35 -25.11 17.24
CA GLU A 51 19.13 -24.21 16.40
C GLU A 51 18.90 -22.75 16.80
N PRO A 52 19.89 -21.86 16.61
CA PRO A 52 19.71 -20.42 16.84
C PRO A 52 18.62 -19.82 15.93
N GLY A 53 17.70 -19.07 16.53
CA GLY A 53 16.73 -18.29 15.78
C GLY A 53 17.40 -17.12 15.08
N LEU A 54 17.19 -16.97 13.76
CA LEU A 54 17.70 -15.85 12.96
C LEU A 54 16.54 -15.02 12.42
N PHE A 55 16.38 -13.81 12.95
CA PHE A 55 15.30 -12.89 12.57
C PHE A 55 15.85 -11.75 11.72
N ALA A 56 15.26 -11.51 10.56
CA ALA A 56 15.57 -10.35 9.72
C ALA A 56 14.78 -9.12 10.20
N TRP A 57 15.19 -7.93 9.75
CA TRP A 57 14.40 -6.72 9.98
C TRP A 57 13.07 -6.81 9.20
N GLU A 58 11.95 -6.51 9.85
CA GLU A 58 10.64 -6.51 9.18
C GLU A 58 10.57 -5.35 8.17
N PRO A 59 10.21 -5.60 6.89
CA PRO A 59 10.04 -4.52 5.92
C PRO A 59 9.06 -3.47 6.43
N GLU A 60 9.42 -2.20 6.27
CA GLU A 60 8.49 -1.14 6.65
C GLU A 60 7.27 -1.17 5.73
N SER A 61 6.10 -1.33 6.35
CA SER A 61 4.84 -1.26 5.65
C SER A 61 4.64 0.14 5.12
N ASN A 62 4.70 0.31 3.80
CA ASN A 62 4.44 1.59 3.12
C ASN A 62 2.93 1.88 3.09
N LEU A 63 2.30 2.00 4.26
CA LEU A 63 0.85 2.18 4.40
C LEU A 63 0.35 3.41 3.63
N LEU A 64 1.11 4.51 3.63
CA LEU A 64 0.77 5.71 2.88
C LEU A 64 0.69 5.45 1.36
N THR A 65 1.64 4.71 0.81
CA THR A 65 1.66 4.33 -0.61
C THR A 65 0.45 3.46 -0.94
N ILE A 66 0.13 2.49 -0.07
CA ILE A 66 -1.04 1.63 -0.24
C ILE A 66 -2.33 2.46 -0.22
N VAL A 67 -2.48 3.36 0.74
CA VAL A 67 -3.66 4.23 0.86
C VAL A 67 -3.81 5.11 -0.38
N LEU A 68 -2.72 5.73 -0.85
CA LEU A 68 -2.76 6.59 -2.05
C LEU A 68 -3.17 5.80 -3.30
N ALA A 69 -2.63 4.59 -3.47
CA ALA A 69 -2.98 3.71 -4.59
C ALA A 69 -4.48 3.34 -4.58
N VAL A 70 -5.03 3.03 -3.40
CA VAL A 70 -6.45 2.71 -3.23
C VAL A 70 -7.33 3.92 -3.56
N VAL A 71 -7.00 5.10 -3.04
CA VAL A 71 -7.75 6.34 -3.32
C VAL A 71 -7.75 6.66 -4.82
N ALA A 72 -6.59 6.55 -5.48
CA ALA A 72 -6.47 6.79 -6.92
C ALA A 72 -7.35 5.82 -7.74
N ALA A 73 -7.37 4.54 -7.36
CA ALA A 73 -8.21 3.54 -8.01
C ALA A 73 -9.71 3.87 -7.87
N ILE A 74 -10.16 4.28 -6.68
CA ILE A 74 -11.56 4.67 -6.44
C ILE A 74 -11.95 5.87 -7.31
N VAL A 75 -11.11 6.90 -7.36
CA VAL A 75 -11.36 8.10 -8.18
C VAL A 75 -11.45 7.75 -9.67
N ALA A 76 -10.56 6.89 -10.16
CA ALA A 76 -10.59 6.44 -11.55
C ALA A 76 -11.91 5.72 -11.89
N VAL A 77 -12.40 4.85 -11.01
CA VAL A 77 -13.68 4.16 -11.18
C VAL A 77 -14.86 5.16 -11.25
N ILE A 78 -14.88 6.16 -10.37
CA ILE A 78 -15.92 7.20 -10.37
C ILE A 78 -15.92 7.98 -11.69
N ILE A 79 -14.74 8.35 -12.20
CA ILE A 79 -14.62 9.06 -13.48
C ILE A 79 -15.12 8.21 -14.65
N ILE A 80 -14.79 6.91 -14.67
CA ILE A 80 -15.27 5.99 -15.71
C ILE A 80 -16.80 5.88 -15.68
N ILE A 81 -17.40 5.72 -14.50
CA ILE A 81 -18.86 5.63 -14.35
C ILE A 81 -19.53 6.93 -14.81
N ALA A 82 -19.03 8.08 -14.37
CA ALA A 82 -19.56 9.39 -14.76
C ALA A 82 -19.44 9.62 -16.28
N GLY A 83 -18.30 9.27 -16.87
CA GLY A 83 -18.07 9.36 -18.31
C GLY A 83 -19.01 8.46 -19.11
N PHE A 84 -19.19 7.21 -18.68
CA PHE A 84 -20.11 6.26 -19.31
C PHE A 84 -21.57 6.72 -19.23
N ALA A 85 -21.99 7.21 -18.05
CA ALA A 85 -23.33 7.76 -17.86
C ALA A 85 -23.56 8.96 -18.78
N PHE A 86 -22.63 9.93 -18.80
CA PHE A 86 -22.72 11.10 -19.68
C PHE A 86 -22.80 10.72 -21.16
N TRP A 87 -22.02 9.73 -21.60
CA TRP A 87 -22.06 9.25 -22.98
C TRP A 87 -23.43 8.67 -23.35
N LYS A 88 -24.02 7.87 -22.46
CA LYS A 88 -25.37 7.31 -22.64
C LYS A 88 -26.44 8.41 -22.68
N TYR A 89 -26.33 9.43 -21.83
CA TYR A 89 -27.24 10.59 -21.87
C TYR A 89 -27.14 11.37 -23.19
N LYS A 90 -25.95 11.47 -23.80
CA LYS A 90 -25.78 12.12 -25.11
C LYS A 90 -26.34 11.29 -26.26
N LEU A 91 -26.17 9.97 -26.25
CA LEU A 91 -26.71 9.08 -27.30
C LEU A 91 -28.24 8.99 -27.27
N GLY A 92 -28.87 9.12 -26.09
CA GLY A 92 -30.34 9.16 -25.95
C GLY A 92 -30.98 10.45 -26.47
N LYS A 93 -30.19 11.47 -26.85
CA LYS A 93 -30.63 12.80 -27.29
C LYS A 93 -30.30 13.06 -28.76
N ALA A 94 -30.35 12.05 -29.62
CA ALA A 94 -30.33 12.27 -31.06
C ALA A 94 -31.50 13.22 -31.45
N PRO A 95 -31.29 14.25 -32.29
CA PRO A 95 -32.34 15.20 -32.65
C PRO A 95 -33.46 14.47 -33.42
N GLY A 96 -34.72 14.68 -32.99
CA GLY A 96 -35.90 14.19 -33.73
C GLY A 96 -35.96 14.72 -35.16
N PRO A 97 -36.62 14.01 -36.10
CA PRO A 97 -36.54 14.30 -37.53
C PRO A 97 -37.10 15.69 -37.87
N ALA A 98 -36.37 16.40 -38.72
CA ALA A 98 -36.76 17.70 -39.27
C ALA A 98 -38.04 17.56 -40.13
N ARG A 99 -39.10 18.25 -39.71
CA ARG A 99 -40.33 18.39 -40.50
C ARG A 99 -40.03 19.28 -41.72
N GLN A 100 -39.89 18.68 -42.90
CA GLN A 100 -39.87 19.42 -44.16
C GLN A 100 -41.17 20.21 -44.28
N ARG A 101 -41.07 21.55 -44.24
CA ARG A 101 -42.16 22.45 -44.62
C ARG A 101 -42.03 22.64 -46.13
N GLY A 102 -42.76 21.80 -46.88
CA GLY A 102 -42.88 21.92 -48.33
C GLY A 102 -43.41 23.30 -48.70
N GLY A 103 -42.63 24.03 -49.50
CA GLY A 103 -43.03 25.26 -50.15
C GLY A 103 -43.71 24.97 -51.49
N GLY A 104 -44.73 25.78 -51.79
CA GLY A 104 -45.44 25.86 -53.07
C GLY A 104 -46.85 26.39 -52.81
N GLY A 105 -47.39 27.41 -53.47
CA GLY A 105 -46.95 28.24 -54.57
C GLY A 105 -48.13 29.16 -54.94
N ARG A 106 -47.81 30.41 -55.26
CA ARG A 106 -48.56 31.50 -55.91
C ARG A 106 -49.97 31.27 -56.54
N GLN A 107 -50.80 32.32 -56.31
CA GLN A 107 -51.63 33.12 -57.25
C GLN A 107 -52.90 32.55 -57.89
N GLY A 108 -53.96 33.38 -57.90
CA GLY A 108 -54.93 33.45 -59.01
C GLY A 108 -56.36 33.85 -58.63
N LEU A 109 -56.75 35.07 -59.06
CA LEU A 109 -58.09 35.71 -59.17
C LEU A 109 -59.02 35.79 -57.95
#